data_AF-A0A518CPX8-F1
#
_entry.id   AF-A0A518CPX8-F1
#
_cell.length_a   1.000
_cell.length_b   1.000
_cell.length_c   1.000
_cell.angle_alpha   90.00
_cell.angle_beta   90.00
_cell.angle_gamma   90.00
#
_symmetry.space_group_name_H-M   'P 1'
#
loop_
_entity.id
_entity.type
_entity.pdbx_description
1 polymer ?
#
loop_
_entity_poly.entity_id
_entity_poly.type
_entity_poly.pdbx_seq_one_letter_code
_entity_poly.pdbx_strand_id
1 'polypeptide(L)'
;MRTARKMLSLSLIAGLMVTLTVVMNSDSAQARPNYKKVITKTYEDNAEIKKLGCLVCHPAKETGKGVNPKMRNLYGMAVGKALGEEKVKDEEKIQAALEKAAGEKSEVEGKTFGDLIMEGMVPFTAPE
;
A
#
# COMPACT_ATOMS: atom_id res chain seq x y z
N MET A 1 -47.11 -49.01 44.06
CA MET A 1 -46.64 -49.48 42.73
C MET A 1 -47.06 -48.47 41.67
N ARG A 2 -46.07 -47.92 40.96
CA ARG A 2 -46.07 -47.28 39.63
C ARG A 2 -47.40 -46.73 39.07
N THR A 3 -47.53 -45.42 39.01
CA THR A 3 -48.30 -44.76 37.94
C THR A 3 -47.35 -44.36 36.83
N ALA A 4 -47.66 -44.82 35.62
CA ALA A 4 -46.90 -44.60 34.41
C ALA A 4 -47.72 -43.76 33.42
N ARG A 5 -47.01 -42.86 32.71
CA ARG A 5 -47.26 -42.36 31.34
C ARG A 5 -48.58 -41.62 31.02
N LYS A 6 -48.42 -40.34 30.61
CA LYS A 6 -48.85 -39.74 29.32
C LYS A 6 -48.54 -38.23 29.39
N MET A 7 -47.53 -37.75 28.65
CA MET A 7 -47.61 -37.17 27.30
C MET A 7 -48.38 -35.83 27.21
N LEU A 8 -47.67 -34.86 26.62
CA LEU A 8 -48.14 -33.85 25.65
C LEU A 8 -48.43 -32.41 26.13
N SER A 9 -47.54 -31.49 25.76
CA SER A 9 -47.77 -30.11 25.27
C SER A 9 -46.38 -29.46 25.12
N LEU A 10 -45.72 -29.45 23.95
CA LEU A 10 -45.98 -28.71 22.71
C LEU A 10 -46.11 -27.18 22.90
N SER A 11 -44.98 -26.47 22.84
CA SER A 11 -44.81 -25.08 22.36
C SER A 11 -43.30 -24.85 22.18
N LEU A 12 -42.74 -25.03 20.97
CA LEU A 12 -42.55 -24.00 19.95
C LEU A 12 -42.04 -22.65 20.49
N ILE A 13 -40.84 -22.26 20.01
CA ILE A 13 -40.39 -20.93 19.51
C ILE A 13 -38.86 -20.92 19.68
N ALA A 14 -38.12 -21.34 18.64
CA ALA A 14 -37.32 -20.47 17.76
C ALA A 14 -36.28 -19.66 18.56
N GLY A 15 -35.00 -20.01 18.56
CA GLY A 15 -34.17 -20.10 17.36
C GLY A 15 -33.63 -18.71 17.02
N LEU A 16 -32.65 -18.22 17.80
CA LEU A 16 -31.85 -17.05 17.42
C LEU A 16 -30.40 -17.25 17.87
N MET A 17 -29.67 -18.11 17.17
CA MET A 17 -28.22 -18.04 17.13
C MET A 17 -27.86 -16.79 16.32
N VAL A 18 -27.58 -15.68 17.01
CA VAL A 18 -26.95 -14.51 16.37
C VAL A 18 -25.49 -14.88 16.10
N THR A 19 -25.25 -15.50 14.96
CA THR A 19 -23.90 -15.63 14.41
C THR A 19 -23.49 -14.26 13.89
N LEU A 20 -22.91 -13.46 14.78
CA LEU A 20 -22.29 -12.18 14.44
C LEU A 20 -21.02 -12.47 13.62
N THR A 21 -21.21 -12.77 12.33
CA THR A 21 -20.13 -12.85 11.36
C THR A 21 -19.68 -11.43 11.06
N VAL A 22 -18.78 -10.91 11.90
CA VAL A 22 -18.01 -9.71 11.59
C VAL A 22 -17.18 -10.05 10.36
N VAL A 23 -17.66 -9.64 9.18
CA VAL A 23 -16.89 -9.68 7.95
C VAL A 23 -15.80 -8.61 8.11
N MET A 24 -14.68 -8.99 8.70
CA MET A 24 -13.48 -8.15 8.74
C MET A 24 -12.96 -8.03 7.30
N ASN A 25 -13.40 -7.00 6.58
CA ASN A 25 -12.74 -6.54 5.37
C ASN A 25 -11.35 -6.03 5.77
N SER A 26 -10.41 -6.96 5.86
CA SER A 26 -9.00 -6.65 5.99
C SER A 26 -8.55 -6.18 4.60
N ASP A 27 -8.50 -4.86 4.38
CA ASP A 27 -7.76 -4.28 3.25
C ASP A 27 -6.29 -4.64 3.49
N SER A 28 -5.94 -5.87 3.13
CA SER A 28 -4.57 -6.34 3.18
C SER A 28 -3.81 -5.46 2.21
N ALA A 29 -2.90 -4.65 2.74
CA ALA A 29 -1.96 -3.88 1.94
C ALA A 29 -1.06 -4.88 1.21
N GLN A 30 -1.57 -5.42 0.10
CA GLN A 30 -0.86 -6.38 -0.73
C GLN A 30 0.34 -5.65 -1.32
N ALA A 31 1.53 -6.20 -1.07
CA ALA A 31 2.73 -5.75 -1.73
C ALA A 31 2.47 -5.75 -3.26
N ARG A 32 2.77 -4.64 -3.93
CA ARG A 32 2.54 -4.48 -5.36
C ARG A 32 3.87 -4.64 -6.11
N PRO A 33 4.31 -5.87 -6.41
CA PRO A 33 5.63 -6.13 -6.98
C PRO A 33 5.83 -5.45 -8.34
N ASN A 34 4.76 -5.19 -9.09
CA ASN A 34 4.80 -4.49 -10.37
C ASN A 34 5.46 -3.10 -10.26
N TYR A 35 5.18 -2.34 -9.20
CA TYR A 35 5.82 -1.03 -9.02
C TYR A 35 7.32 -1.14 -8.86
N LYS A 36 7.80 -2.12 -8.07
CA LYS A 36 9.25 -2.37 -7.94
C LYS A 36 9.87 -2.74 -9.28
N LYS A 37 9.20 -3.59 -10.06
CA LYS A 37 9.66 -3.98 -11.41
C LYS A 37 9.78 -2.76 -12.32
N VAL A 38 8.76 -1.91 -12.38
CA VAL A 38 8.76 -0.70 -13.22
C VAL A 38 9.79 0.32 -12.75
N ILE A 39 9.96 0.53 -11.44
CA ILE A 39 11.03 1.39 -10.89
C ILE A 39 12.41 0.88 -11.33
N THR A 40 12.69 -0.42 -11.16
CA THR A 40 13.97 -1.01 -11.57
C THR A 40 14.23 -0.83 -13.07
N LYS A 41 13.19 -0.92 -13.90
CA LYS A 41 13.29 -0.70 -15.35
C LYS A 41 13.49 0.78 -15.70
N THR A 42 12.72 1.67 -15.09
CA THR A 42 12.74 3.12 -15.35
C THR A 42 14.09 3.73 -14.97
N TYR A 43 14.70 3.22 -13.89
CA TYR A 43 15.97 3.70 -13.37
C TYR A 43 17.06 2.62 -13.48
N GLU A 44 17.10 1.92 -14.62
CA GLU A 44 18.02 0.79 -14.79
C GLU A 44 19.50 1.20 -14.68
N ASP A 45 19.84 2.43 -15.04
CA ASP A 45 21.20 2.97 -14.92
C ASP A 45 21.53 3.48 -13.51
N ASN A 46 20.54 3.59 -12.62
CA ASN A 46 20.75 4.07 -11.26
C ASN A 46 20.77 2.90 -10.25
N ALA A 47 21.98 2.45 -9.91
CA ALA A 47 22.19 1.32 -9.01
C ALA A 47 21.63 1.56 -7.59
N GLU A 48 21.57 2.80 -7.14
CA GLU A 48 21.05 3.16 -5.82
C GLU A 48 19.53 3.02 -5.77
N ILE A 49 18.82 3.56 -6.77
CA ILE A 49 17.36 3.42 -6.90
C ILE A 49 16.93 1.96 -6.98
N LYS A 50 17.66 1.14 -7.75
CA LYS A 50 17.40 -0.31 -7.85
C LYS A 50 17.50 -1.02 -6.49
N LYS A 51 18.43 -0.60 -5.63
CA LYS A 51 18.59 -1.17 -4.27
C LYS A 51 17.47 -0.74 -3.34
N LEU A 52 16.99 0.49 -3.47
CA LEU A 52 15.99 1.08 -2.59
C LEU A 52 14.61 0.45 -2.76
N GLY A 53 14.22 0.12 -3.99
CA GLY A 53 12.98 -0.61 -4.28
C GLY A 53 11.76 0.09 -3.68
N CYS A 54 11.19 -0.48 -2.59
CA CYS A 54 10.02 0.11 -1.93
C CYS A 54 10.32 1.46 -1.23
N LEU A 55 11.58 1.70 -0.82
CA LEU A 55 12.00 2.93 -0.15
C LEU A 55 11.94 4.17 -1.05
N VAL A 56 11.87 3.96 -2.37
CA VAL A 56 11.71 5.04 -3.37
C VAL A 56 10.43 5.83 -3.08
N CYS A 57 9.34 5.16 -2.70
CA CYS A 57 8.04 5.80 -2.47
C CYS A 57 7.54 5.69 -1.03
N HIS A 58 7.98 4.67 -0.28
CA HIS A 58 7.50 4.40 1.06
C HIS A 58 8.60 4.68 2.09
N PRO A 59 8.33 5.49 3.12
CA PRO A 59 9.30 5.76 4.16
C PRO A 59 9.63 4.50 4.96
N ALA A 60 10.81 4.46 5.57
CA ALA A 60 11.15 3.40 6.52
C ALA A 60 10.16 3.38 7.69
N LYS A 61 9.95 2.21 8.29
CA LYS A 61 9.22 2.14 9.56
C LYS A 61 10.07 2.73 10.68
N GLU A 62 9.41 3.26 11.72
CA GLU A 62 10.09 3.73 12.95
C GLU A 62 10.95 2.64 13.61
N THR A 63 10.57 1.37 13.44
CA THR A 63 11.33 0.22 13.93
C THR A 63 12.65 -0.02 13.18
N GLY A 64 12.93 0.74 12.12
CA GLY A 64 14.09 0.59 11.24
C GLY A 64 14.03 -0.65 10.33
N LYS A 65 12.96 -1.46 10.39
CA LYS A 65 12.83 -2.72 9.64
C LYS A 65 11.75 -2.60 8.55
N GLY A 66 12.21 -2.44 7.31
CA GLY A 66 11.36 -2.33 6.13
C GLY A 66 10.67 -0.98 6.01
N VAL A 67 9.62 -0.91 5.19
CA VAL A 67 8.91 0.34 4.87
C VAL A 67 7.51 0.38 5.48
N ASN A 68 6.97 1.58 5.69
CA ASN A 68 5.56 1.78 6.01
C ASN A 68 4.75 1.83 4.69
N PRO A 69 4.02 0.76 4.29
CA PRO A 69 3.33 0.72 3.01
C PRO A 69 2.10 1.63 2.95
N LYS A 70 1.62 2.12 4.10
CA LYS A 70 0.47 3.02 4.20
C LYS A 70 0.86 4.49 4.02
N MET A 71 2.12 4.83 4.24
CA MET A 71 2.64 6.18 4.08
C MET A 71 3.39 6.29 2.76
N ARG A 72 3.41 7.49 2.20
CA ARG A 72 4.22 7.83 1.04
C ARG A 72 5.07 9.04 1.37
N ASN A 73 6.32 9.05 0.91
CA ASN A 73 7.11 10.27 0.86
C ASN A 73 6.56 11.20 -0.25
N LEU A 74 7.07 12.42 -0.35
CA LEU A 74 6.53 13.39 -1.32
C LEU A 74 6.65 12.90 -2.77
N TYR A 75 7.73 12.19 -3.11
CA TYR A 75 7.84 11.57 -4.42
C TYR A 75 6.74 10.51 -4.66
N GLY A 76 6.52 9.63 -3.69
CA GLY A 76 5.46 8.63 -3.74
C GLY A 76 4.05 9.24 -3.82
N MET A 77 3.84 10.42 -3.21
CA MET A 77 2.62 11.21 -3.33
C MET A 77 2.47 11.81 -4.74
N ALA A 78 3.53 12.39 -5.29
CA ALA A 78 3.56 12.91 -6.67
C ALA A 78 3.25 11.80 -7.69
N VAL A 79 3.84 10.61 -7.53
CA VAL A 79 3.52 9.42 -8.35
C VAL A 79 2.04 9.05 -8.21
N GLY A 80 1.50 9.03 -6.98
CA GLY A 80 0.07 8.75 -6.74
C GLY A 80 -0.85 9.76 -7.41
N LYS A 81 -0.52 11.05 -7.33
CA LYS A 81 -1.24 12.14 -8.00
C LYS A 81 -1.17 12.04 -9.52
N ALA A 82 -0.01 11.67 -10.07
CA ALA A 82 0.18 11.48 -11.50
C ALA A 82 -0.63 10.28 -12.04
N LEU A 83 -0.77 9.21 -11.24
CA LEU A 83 -1.61 8.06 -11.59
C LEU A 83 -3.10 8.39 -11.59
N GLY A 84 -3.57 9.24 -10.66
CA GLY A 84 -4.97 9.67 -10.56
C GLY A 84 -5.96 8.57 -10.10
N GLU A 85 -5.51 7.33 -10.00
CA GLU A 85 -6.29 6.18 -9.54
C GLU A 85 -5.45 5.27 -8.63
N GLU A 86 -6.13 4.56 -7.75
CA GLU A 86 -5.49 3.56 -6.90
C GLU A 86 -5.34 2.22 -7.64
N LYS A 87 -4.45 1.36 -7.14
CA LYS A 87 -4.30 -0.04 -7.59
C LYS A 87 -3.99 -0.20 -9.10
N VAL A 88 -3.40 0.80 -9.74
CA VAL A 88 -2.92 0.72 -11.13
C VAL A 88 -1.94 -0.44 -11.30
N LYS A 89 -2.17 -1.25 -12.33
CA LYS A 89 -1.35 -2.42 -12.70
C LYS A 89 -0.62 -2.25 -14.02
N ASP A 90 -1.05 -1.28 -14.83
CA ASP A 90 -0.50 -0.98 -16.14
C ASP A 90 0.92 -0.42 -16.01
N GLU A 91 1.90 -1.11 -16.58
CA GLU A 91 3.31 -0.76 -16.43
C GLU A 91 3.66 0.57 -17.11
N GLU A 92 3.02 0.89 -18.24
CA GLU A 92 3.25 2.13 -18.99
C GLU A 92 2.69 3.33 -18.24
N LYS A 93 1.48 3.21 -17.66
CA LYS A 93 0.92 4.25 -16.78
C LYS A 93 1.79 4.48 -15.56
N ILE A 94 2.32 3.41 -14.96
CA ILE A 94 3.22 3.53 -13.80
C ILE A 94 4.51 4.23 -14.21
N GLN A 95 5.11 3.85 -15.33
CA GLN A 95 6.32 4.48 -15.85
C GLN A 95 6.10 5.97 -16.14
N ALA A 96 5.04 6.32 -16.86
CA ALA A 96 4.70 7.72 -17.15
C ALA A 96 4.46 8.53 -15.87
N ALA A 97 3.86 7.93 -14.84
CA ALA A 97 3.67 8.59 -13.55
C ALA A 97 4.99 8.81 -12.80
N LEU A 98 5.94 7.87 -12.88
CA LEU A 98 7.30 8.04 -12.32
C LEU A 98 8.05 9.17 -13.03
N GLU A 99 8.04 9.18 -14.35
CA GLU A 99 8.70 10.22 -15.16
C GLU A 99 8.09 11.60 -14.90
N LYS A 100 6.76 11.68 -14.83
CA LYS A 100 6.06 12.92 -14.49
C LYS A 100 6.40 13.41 -13.09
N ALA A 101 6.40 12.52 -12.09
CA ALA A 101 6.76 12.86 -10.73
C ALA A 101 8.22 13.30 -10.62
N ALA A 102 9.13 12.68 -11.39
CA ALA A 102 10.54 13.09 -11.42
C ALA A 102 10.71 14.55 -11.88
N GLY A 103 9.83 15.05 -12.75
CA GLY A 103 9.83 16.45 -13.17
C GLY A 103 9.24 17.45 -12.16
N GLU A 104 8.63 16.98 -11.06
CA GLU A 104 8.07 17.88 -10.03
C GLU A 104 9.17 18.43 -9.12
N LYS A 105 8.91 19.62 -8.54
CA LYS A 105 9.82 20.24 -7.56
C LYS A 105 9.95 19.37 -6.32
N SER A 106 11.17 19.27 -5.79
CA SER A 106 11.43 18.67 -4.48
C SER A 106 11.38 19.74 -3.37
N GLU A 107 11.54 19.32 -2.11
CA GLU A 107 11.75 20.27 -1.00
C GLU A 107 13.15 20.89 -0.99
N VAL A 108 14.09 20.33 -1.76
CA VAL A 108 15.42 20.94 -1.92
C VAL A 108 15.30 22.06 -2.95
N GLU A 109 15.56 23.29 -2.50
CA GLU A 109 15.44 24.49 -3.32
C GLU A 109 16.26 24.36 -4.61
N GLY A 110 15.61 24.65 -5.74
CA GLY A 110 16.23 24.58 -7.07
C GLY A 110 16.37 23.17 -7.65
N LYS A 111 15.95 22.11 -6.94
CA LYS A 111 16.03 20.72 -7.42
C LYS A 111 14.65 20.08 -7.60
N THR A 112 14.52 19.31 -8.68
CA THR A 112 13.40 18.40 -8.91
C THR A 112 13.62 17.06 -8.19
N PHE A 113 12.58 16.23 -8.13
CA PHE A 113 12.76 14.84 -7.66
C PHE A 113 13.72 14.06 -8.57
N GLY A 114 13.72 14.32 -9.87
CA GLY A 114 14.63 13.74 -10.85
C GLY A 114 16.09 14.08 -10.55
N ASP A 115 16.37 15.33 -10.16
CA ASP A 115 17.71 15.74 -9.75
C ASP A 115 18.17 14.96 -8.51
N LEU A 116 17.30 14.83 -7.49
CA LEU A 116 17.60 14.05 -6.29
C LEU A 116 17.79 12.55 -6.59
N ILE A 117 17.00 12.01 -7.52
CA ILE A 117 17.13 10.63 -8.01
C ILE A 117 18.50 10.41 -8.64
N MET A 118 18.93 11.28 -9.54
CA MET A 118 20.24 11.19 -10.19
C MET A 118 21.39 11.33 -9.19
N GLU A 119 21.22 12.13 -8.15
CA GLU A 119 22.18 12.29 -7.05
C GLU A 119 22.15 11.14 -6.02
N GLY A 120 21.26 10.16 -6.17
CA GLY A 120 21.12 9.04 -5.25
C GLY A 120 20.51 9.42 -3.89
N MET A 121 19.97 10.64 -3.75
CA MET A 121 19.47 11.15 -2.48
C MET A 121 18.10 10.56 -2.15
N VAL A 122 18.02 9.77 -1.07
CA VAL A 122 16.78 9.21 -0.55
C VAL A 122 16.69 9.21 0.99
N PRO A 123 15.46 9.17 1.55
CA PRO A 123 14.19 9.32 0.84
C PRO A 123 14.09 10.72 0.25
N PHE A 124 13.46 10.85 -0.93
CA PHE A 124 13.32 12.11 -1.68
C PHE A 124 12.62 13.23 -0.91
N THR A 125 12.14 12.90 0.29
CA THR A 125 12.05 13.69 1.53
C THR A 125 11.66 12.77 2.70
N ALA A 126 11.88 13.22 3.94
CA ALA A 126 11.51 12.48 5.15
C ALA A 126 9.99 12.43 5.34
N PRO A 127 9.42 11.37 5.94
CA PRO A 127 8.07 11.46 6.49
C PRO A 127 8.07 12.49 7.62
N GLU A 128 7.14 13.44 7.61
CA GLU A 128 6.73 14.11 8.86
C GLU A 128 6.09 13.10 9.82
#